data_AF-A0AAV0JLQ4-F1
#
_entry.id   AF-A0AAV0JLQ4-F1
#
_cell.length_a   1.000
_cell.length_b   1.000
_cell.length_c   1.000
_cell.angle_alpha   90.00
_cell.angle_beta   90.00
_cell.angle_gamma   90.00
#
_symmetry.space_group_name_H-M   'P 1'
#
loop_
_entity.id
_entity.type
_entity.pdbx_description
1 polymer ?
#
loop_
_entity_poly.entity_id
_entity_poly.type
_entity_poly.pdbx_seq_one_letter_code
_entity_poly.pdbx_strand_id
1 'polypeptide(L)'
;MRNSSTVASVGLESKEGVKLLVTAGPHARKMVGIWLFGSAAWVFSMVILGGVTRLTRSGLSMTDWKFTGQLPPLSDEEWSKEFEKYKQSPEYKRVNKGMSLDDFKFIYWMEYGHRMWGRALGLMFAVPFSYFLRKGYITVQLGLRLSGLFALGAGQGMIGWWMVKSGLEYAEPRVSPYRLAAHLTSAFAIYTGLFWTALSVVMPEPPAESVTWVRGAAKVKRLALPVGLIVGITAVSGAFVAGNDAVSDKLASILLHILLLLCWLWYVIRK
;
A
#
# COMPACT_ATOMS: atom_id res chain seq x y z
N MET A 1 -15.09 -38.67 65.48
CA MET A 1 -16.13 -37.73 65.00
C MET A 1 -15.81 -37.37 63.56
N ARG A 2 -16.73 -37.65 62.63
CA ARG A 2 -16.67 -37.23 61.22
C ARG A 2 -16.94 -35.73 61.14
N ASN A 3 -16.28 -35.04 60.22
CA ASN A 3 -16.98 -34.04 59.40
C ASN A 3 -16.33 -33.95 58.02
N SER A 4 -17.12 -34.31 57.01
CA SER A 4 -16.86 -34.08 55.60
C SER A 4 -17.63 -32.83 55.15
N SER A 5 -17.34 -32.40 53.91
CA SER A 5 -18.08 -31.45 53.05
C SER A 5 -17.64 -29.99 53.24
N THR A 6 -17.27 -29.19 52.23
CA THR A 6 -17.75 -29.18 50.83
C THR A 6 -16.75 -28.43 49.93
N VAL A 7 -16.54 -28.97 48.73
CA VAL A 7 -15.90 -28.37 47.55
C VAL A 7 -16.73 -27.18 47.05
N ALA A 8 -16.12 -26.03 46.72
CA ALA A 8 -16.67 -25.13 45.70
C ALA A 8 -15.65 -24.09 45.18
N SER A 9 -15.29 -24.29 43.91
CA SER A 9 -14.97 -23.28 42.89
C SER A 9 -13.91 -22.21 43.19
N VAL A 10 -12.65 -22.55 42.89
CA VAL A 10 -11.74 -21.58 42.28
C VAL A 10 -12.23 -21.36 40.85
N GLY A 11 -13.08 -20.36 40.66
CA GLY A 11 -13.72 -20.06 39.39
C GLY A 11 -13.76 -18.57 39.15
N LEU A 12 -13.05 -18.16 38.10
CA LEU A 12 -13.20 -16.91 37.34
C LEU A 12 -12.55 -15.65 37.94
N GLU A 13 -11.22 -15.65 38.02
CA GLU A 13 -10.50 -14.43 37.65
C GLU A 13 -10.62 -14.27 36.13
N SER A 14 -11.60 -13.51 35.67
CA SER A 14 -11.59 -12.96 34.31
C SER A 14 -10.44 -11.95 34.23
N LYS A 15 -9.24 -12.44 33.89
CA LYS A 15 -8.14 -11.58 33.44
C LYS A 15 -8.62 -10.85 32.19
N GLU A 16 -9.03 -9.59 32.34
CA GLU A 16 -9.11 -8.64 31.22
C GLU A 16 -7.70 -8.40 30.69
N GLY A 17 -7.19 -9.37 29.94
CA GLY A 17 -5.89 -9.32 29.31
C GLY A 17 -5.91 -8.39 28.10
N VAL A 18 -4.82 -7.66 27.90
CA VAL A 18 -4.48 -6.92 26.67
C VAL A 18 -4.94 -7.72 25.44
N LYS A 19 -5.78 -7.14 24.58
CA LYS A 19 -6.28 -7.81 23.37
C LYS A 19 -5.18 -7.89 22.31
N LEU A 20 -4.49 -9.03 22.26
CA LEU A 20 -3.38 -9.25 21.34
C LEU A 20 -3.85 -9.74 19.96
N LEU A 21 -3.31 -9.14 18.90
CA LEU A 21 -3.53 -9.58 17.51
C LEU A 21 -2.58 -10.73 17.10
N VAL A 22 -1.53 -10.95 17.87
CA VAL A 22 -0.52 -12.00 17.69
C VAL A 22 -0.49 -12.87 18.94
N THR A 23 -0.70 -14.18 18.75
CA THR A 23 -0.94 -15.17 19.83
C THR A 23 0.34 -15.90 20.26
N ALA A 24 1.33 -16.02 19.37
CA ALA A 24 2.55 -16.81 19.59
C ALA A 24 3.66 -16.06 20.37
N GLY A 25 3.29 -15.12 21.25
CA GLY A 25 4.22 -14.41 22.14
C GLY A 25 5.00 -13.23 21.53
N PRO A 26 5.92 -12.61 22.29
CA PRO A 26 6.60 -11.37 21.91
C PRO A 26 7.51 -11.50 20.68
N HIS A 27 8.17 -12.65 20.50
CA HIS A 27 9.03 -12.88 19.35
C HIS A 27 8.25 -12.87 18.03
N ALA A 28 7.15 -13.64 17.97
CA ALA A 28 6.26 -13.65 16.81
C ALA A 28 5.67 -12.25 16.54
N ARG A 29 5.30 -11.51 17.59
CA ARG A 29 4.83 -10.12 17.47
C ARG A 29 5.86 -9.20 16.82
N LYS A 30 7.13 -9.32 17.22
CA LYS A 30 8.24 -8.55 16.62
C LYS A 30 8.42 -8.92 15.14
N MET A 31 8.40 -10.21 14.80
CA MET A 31 8.50 -10.66 13.41
C MET A 31 7.36 -10.12 12.53
N VAL A 32 6.12 -10.26 12.98
CA VAL A 32 4.93 -9.75 12.28
C VAL A 32 5.00 -8.22 12.17
N GLY A 33 5.40 -7.52 13.22
CA GLY A 33 5.57 -6.06 13.21
C GLY A 33 6.60 -5.58 12.19
N ILE A 34 7.81 -6.16 12.18
CA ILE A 34 8.86 -5.83 11.21
C ILE A 34 8.38 -6.10 9.78
N TRP A 35 7.73 -7.24 9.54
CA TRP A 35 7.18 -7.57 8.23
C TRP A 35 6.12 -6.56 7.76
N LEU A 36 5.20 -6.15 8.65
CA LEU A 36 4.15 -5.18 8.30
C LEU A 36 4.73 -3.77 8.05
N PHE A 37 5.69 -3.31 8.86
CA PHE A 37 6.37 -2.04 8.59
C PHE A 37 7.21 -2.09 7.32
N GLY A 38 7.91 -3.19 7.07
CA GLY A 38 8.63 -3.42 5.81
C GLY A 38 7.69 -3.40 4.61
N SER A 39 6.51 -4.00 4.73
CA SER A 39 5.47 -3.96 3.69
C SER A 39 4.95 -2.54 3.45
N ALA A 40 4.68 -1.77 4.51
CA ALA A 40 4.26 -0.38 4.40
C ALA A 40 5.33 0.50 3.74
N ALA A 41 6.60 0.36 4.15
CA ALA A 41 7.72 1.07 3.55
C ALA A 41 7.90 0.72 2.07
N TRP A 42 7.70 -0.55 1.70
CA TRP A 42 7.75 -0.98 0.30
C TRP A 42 6.61 -0.36 -0.52
N VAL A 43 5.37 -0.34 -0.02
CA VAL A 43 4.26 0.37 -0.68
C VAL A 43 4.57 1.86 -0.85
N PHE A 44 5.17 2.50 0.16
CA PHE A 44 5.59 3.90 0.06
C PHE A 44 6.63 4.10 -1.06
N SER A 45 7.62 3.20 -1.17
CA SER A 45 8.59 3.24 -2.27
C SER A 45 7.92 3.05 -3.65
N MET A 46 6.87 2.23 -3.74
CA MET A 46 6.08 2.07 -4.96
C MET A 46 5.36 3.36 -5.37
N VAL A 47 4.82 4.10 -4.40
CA VAL A 47 4.18 5.40 -4.66
C VAL A 47 5.19 6.40 -5.24
N ILE A 48 6.40 6.46 -4.66
CA ILE A 48 7.49 7.31 -5.18
C ILE A 48 7.86 6.88 -6.60
N LEU A 49 8.16 5.59 -6.80
CA LEU A 49 8.58 5.06 -8.09
C LEU A 49 7.52 5.31 -9.17
N GLY A 50 6.23 5.06 -8.86
CA GLY A 50 5.12 5.36 -9.77
C GLY A 50 4.96 6.84 -10.07
N GLY A 51 5.22 7.71 -9.08
CA GLY A 51 5.29 9.16 -9.27
C GLY A 51 6.39 9.54 -10.26
N VAL A 52 7.61 8.98 -10.12
CA VAL A 52 8.70 9.21 -11.07
C VAL A 52 8.33 8.71 -12.46
N THR A 53 7.82 7.47 -12.60
CA THR A 53 7.36 6.90 -13.88
C THR A 53 6.32 7.79 -14.57
N ARG A 54 5.47 8.49 -13.81
CA ARG A 54 4.51 9.45 -14.38
C ARG A 54 5.17 10.77 -14.82
N LEU A 55 6.07 11.31 -13.99
CA LEU A 55 6.78 12.57 -14.28
C LEU A 55 7.70 12.43 -15.49
N THR A 56 8.33 11.27 -15.65
CA THR A 56 9.17 10.93 -16.80
C THR A 56 8.36 10.45 -18.02
N ARG A 57 7.02 10.48 -17.95
CA ARG A 57 6.10 9.99 -19.00
C ARG A 57 6.43 8.58 -19.49
N SER A 58 6.82 7.72 -18.57
CA SER A 58 7.25 6.36 -18.87
C SER A 58 6.13 5.34 -18.80
N GLY A 59 4.97 5.69 -18.25
CA GLY A 59 3.90 4.74 -17.93
C GLY A 59 3.17 4.08 -19.11
N LEU A 60 3.53 4.38 -20.36
CA LEU A 60 2.96 3.77 -21.57
C LEU A 60 4.05 3.18 -22.50
N SER A 61 5.29 3.05 -21.99
CA SER A 61 6.44 2.54 -22.74
C SER A 61 6.36 1.04 -23.03
N MET A 62 5.72 0.25 -22.15
CA MET A 62 5.50 -1.18 -22.31
C MET A 62 4.09 -1.47 -22.84
N THR A 63 3.97 -1.57 -24.16
CA THR A 63 2.68 -1.80 -24.85
C THR A 63 2.10 -3.19 -24.63
N ASP A 64 2.97 -4.17 -24.35
CA ASP A 64 2.56 -5.54 -24.06
C ASP A 64 2.39 -5.74 -22.55
N TRP A 65 1.32 -6.48 -22.19
CA TRP A 65 1.07 -6.86 -20.81
C TRP A 65 1.00 -8.37 -20.67
N LYS A 66 1.79 -8.91 -19.73
CA LYS A 66 1.72 -10.30 -19.28
C LYS A 66 1.47 -10.34 -17.79
N PHE A 67 0.51 -11.17 -17.37
CA PHE A 67 0.14 -11.32 -15.97
C PHE A 67 1.33 -11.74 -15.10
N THR A 68 2.04 -12.78 -15.52
CA THR A 68 3.22 -13.34 -14.82
C THR A 68 4.46 -12.44 -14.86
N GLY A 69 4.43 -11.35 -15.65
CA GLY A 69 5.62 -10.57 -15.97
C GLY A 69 6.39 -11.14 -17.17
N GLN A 70 7.42 -10.41 -17.58
CA GLN A 70 8.31 -10.75 -18.69
C GLN A 70 9.73 -10.35 -18.28
N LEU A 71 10.74 -11.07 -18.77
CA LEU A 71 12.12 -10.61 -18.67
C LEU A 71 12.32 -9.38 -19.55
N PRO A 72 13.11 -8.38 -19.12
CA PRO A 72 13.39 -7.25 -19.98
C PRO A 72 14.19 -7.72 -21.20
N PRO A 73 14.22 -6.97 -22.32
CA PRO A 73 15.06 -7.32 -23.45
C PRO A 73 16.53 -7.44 -23.02
N LEU A 74 17.19 -8.53 -23.42
CA LEU A 74 18.58 -8.84 -23.02
C LEU A 74 19.57 -8.69 -24.19
N SER A 75 19.06 -8.62 -25.42
CA SER A 75 19.84 -8.42 -26.65
C SER A 75 19.44 -7.15 -27.40
N ASP A 76 20.33 -6.64 -28.25
CA ASP A 76 20.06 -5.46 -29.07
C ASP A 76 18.93 -5.72 -30.09
N GLU A 77 18.79 -6.96 -30.58
CA GLU A 77 17.68 -7.35 -31.44
C GLU A 77 16.34 -7.32 -30.71
N GLU A 78 16.28 -7.77 -29.45
CA GLU A 78 15.06 -7.69 -28.64
C GLU A 78 14.69 -6.26 -28.29
N TRP A 79 15.69 -5.43 -27.94
CA TRP A 79 15.48 -3.99 -27.72
C TRP A 79 14.93 -3.30 -28.96
N SER A 80 15.49 -3.61 -30.13
CA SER A 80 15.02 -3.08 -31.41
C SER A 80 13.57 -3.49 -31.67
N LYS A 81 13.19 -4.75 -31.39
CA LYS A 81 11.81 -5.23 -31.56
C LYS A 81 10.83 -4.50 -30.64
N GLU A 82 11.14 -4.35 -29.36
CA GLU A 82 10.29 -3.62 -28.43
C GLU A 82 10.18 -2.14 -28.81
N PHE A 83 11.27 -1.53 -29.28
CA PHE A 83 11.24 -0.15 -29.74
C PHE A 83 10.39 0.02 -31.00
N GLU A 84 10.45 -0.90 -31.96
CA GLU A 84 9.57 -0.87 -33.13
C GLU A 84 8.09 -1.00 -32.76
N LYS A 85 7.75 -1.82 -31.76
CA LYS A 85 6.38 -1.84 -31.20
C LYS A 85 6.01 -0.48 -30.60
N TYR A 86 6.90 0.09 -29.80
CA TYR A 86 6.68 1.40 -29.19
C TYR A 86 6.48 2.50 -30.24
N LYS A 87 7.21 2.48 -31.36
CA LYS A 87 7.03 3.40 -32.48
C LYS A 87 5.62 3.38 -33.07
N GLN A 88 4.93 2.25 -32.97
CA GLN A 88 3.54 2.13 -33.42
C GLN A 88 2.54 2.73 -32.43
N SER A 89 2.93 2.95 -31.18
CA SER A 89 2.07 3.50 -30.15
C SER A 89 1.64 4.94 -30.45
N PRO A 90 0.47 5.37 -29.96
CA PRO A 90 0.07 6.76 -30.04
C PRO A 90 1.02 7.72 -29.32
N GLU A 91 1.65 7.27 -28.23
CA GLU A 91 2.60 8.07 -27.43
C GLU A 91 3.85 8.42 -28.22
N TYR A 92 4.46 7.44 -28.90
CA TYR A 92 5.59 7.72 -29.78
C TYR A 92 5.21 8.66 -30.93
N LYS A 93 4.08 8.40 -31.59
CA LYS A 93 3.65 9.17 -32.77
C LYS A 93 3.37 10.64 -32.47
N ARG A 94 2.93 10.97 -31.25
CA ARG A 94 2.48 12.33 -30.89
C ARG A 94 3.39 13.07 -29.92
N VAL A 95 4.02 12.37 -28.99
CA VAL A 95 4.81 12.97 -27.90
C VAL A 95 6.29 12.73 -28.11
N ASN A 96 6.68 11.49 -28.39
CA ASN A 96 8.07 11.05 -28.43
C ASN A 96 8.59 10.83 -29.86
N LYS A 97 8.10 11.59 -30.83
CA LYS A 97 8.44 11.39 -32.24
C LYS A 97 9.92 11.71 -32.47
N GLY A 98 10.66 10.74 -33.00
CA GLY A 98 12.10 10.88 -33.24
C GLY A 98 12.97 10.56 -32.02
N MET A 99 12.38 10.02 -30.94
CA MET A 99 13.11 9.50 -29.78
C MET A 99 14.16 8.47 -30.19
N SER A 100 15.31 8.48 -29.51
CA SER A 100 16.37 7.49 -29.73
C SER A 100 16.07 6.16 -29.03
N LEU A 101 16.79 5.09 -29.39
CA LEU A 101 16.67 3.81 -28.70
C LEU A 101 17.08 3.92 -27.22
N ASP A 102 18.08 4.74 -26.91
CA ASP A 102 18.57 4.90 -25.54
C ASP A 102 17.57 5.64 -24.65
N ASP A 103 16.91 6.67 -25.18
CA ASP A 103 15.81 7.35 -24.50
C ASP A 103 14.62 6.40 -24.26
N PHE A 104 14.33 5.52 -25.23
CA PHE A 104 13.32 4.48 -25.07
C PHE A 104 13.68 3.49 -23.96
N LYS A 105 14.94 3.03 -23.90
CA LYS A 105 15.43 2.15 -22.82
C LYS A 105 15.20 2.78 -21.45
N PHE A 106 15.44 4.08 -21.29
CA PHE A 106 15.20 4.79 -20.03
C PHE A 106 13.73 4.70 -19.60
N ILE A 107 12.78 5.09 -20.47
CA ILE A 107 11.36 5.03 -20.11
C ILE A 107 10.87 3.60 -19.89
N TYR A 108 11.39 2.64 -20.68
CA TYR A 108 11.09 1.23 -20.51
C TYR A 108 11.52 0.73 -19.12
N TRP A 109 12.74 1.04 -18.68
CA TRP A 109 13.24 0.62 -17.37
C TRP A 109 12.45 1.20 -16.21
N MET A 110 11.97 2.44 -16.33
CA MET A 110 11.12 3.07 -15.33
C MET A 110 9.78 2.34 -15.18
N GLU A 111 9.12 1.98 -16.28
CA GLU A 111 7.86 1.23 -16.22
C GLU A 111 8.08 -0.22 -15.79
N TYR A 112 9.10 -0.87 -16.35
CA TYR A 112 9.48 -2.24 -16.02
C TYR A 112 9.79 -2.39 -14.52
N GLY A 113 10.63 -1.50 -14.00
CA GLY A 113 10.99 -1.45 -12.58
C GLY A 113 9.76 -1.30 -11.70
N HIS A 114 8.87 -0.35 -12.00
CA HIS A 114 7.62 -0.17 -11.25
C HIS A 114 6.74 -1.42 -11.26
N ARG A 115 6.55 -2.04 -12.44
CA ARG A 115 5.76 -3.27 -12.61
C ARG A 115 6.35 -4.45 -11.84
N MET A 116 7.66 -4.68 -11.91
CA MET A 116 8.31 -5.79 -11.23
C MET A 116 8.40 -5.57 -9.72
N TRP A 117 8.63 -4.34 -9.28
CA TRP A 117 8.68 -3.97 -7.87
C TRP A 117 7.33 -4.25 -7.17
N GLY A 118 6.21 -3.97 -7.85
CA GLY A 118 4.88 -4.32 -7.35
C GLY A 118 4.61 -5.83 -7.26
N ARG A 119 5.13 -6.62 -8.21
CA ARG A 119 5.02 -8.09 -8.16
C ARG A 119 5.85 -8.68 -7.03
N ALA A 120 7.09 -8.20 -6.88
CA ALA A 120 7.99 -8.59 -5.79
C ALA A 120 7.36 -8.30 -4.42
N LEU A 121 6.72 -7.13 -4.26
CA LEU A 121 5.94 -6.79 -3.07
C LEU A 121 4.81 -7.80 -2.82
N GLY A 122 4.07 -8.20 -3.85
CA GLY A 122 3.02 -9.21 -3.73
C GLY A 122 3.54 -10.54 -3.15
N LEU A 123 4.69 -11.02 -3.64
CA LEU A 123 5.34 -12.23 -3.12
C LEU A 123 5.87 -12.04 -1.70
N MET A 124 6.56 -10.92 -1.45
CA MET A 124 7.08 -10.55 -0.14
C MET A 124 5.97 -10.46 0.92
N PHE A 125 4.77 -10.05 0.53
CA PHE A 125 3.61 -10.06 1.43
C PHE A 125 3.02 -11.47 1.59
N ALA A 126 2.77 -12.18 0.47
CA ALA A 126 2.05 -13.45 0.47
C ALA A 126 2.79 -14.58 1.22
N VAL A 127 4.13 -14.65 1.09
CA VAL A 127 4.94 -15.73 1.67
C VAL A 127 4.94 -15.68 3.21
N PRO A 128 5.33 -14.57 3.87
CA PRO A 128 5.24 -14.45 5.33
C PRO A 128 3.80 -14.53 5.84
N PHE A 129 2.83 -13.95 5.11
CA PHE A 129 1.43 -14.05 5.51
C PHE A 129 0.96 -15.51 5.59
N SER A 130 1.25 -16.30 4.56
CA SER A 130 0.93 -17.73 4.52
C SER A 130 1.65 -18.51 5.63
N TYR A 131 2.90 -18.17 5.91
CA TYR A 131 3.66 -18.74 7.01
C TYR A 131 3.02 -18.45 8.37
N PHE A 132 2.68 -17.19 8.65
CA PHE A 132 2.07 -16.79 9.93
C PHE A 132 0.68 -17.38 10.15
N LEU A 133 -0.12 -17.52 9.08
CA LEU A 133 -1.40 -18.23 9.13
C LEU A 133 -1.21 -19.71 9.49
N ARG A 134 -0.33 -20.42 8.77
CA ARG A 134 -0.07 -21.85 9.01
C ARG A 134 0.48 -22.13 10.40
N LYS A 135 1.30 -21.23 10.93
CA LYS A 135 1.86 -21.32 12.29
C LYS A 135 0.89 -20.90 13.38
N GLY A 136 -0.28 -20.35 13.03
CA GLY A 136 -1.24 -19.84 14.01
C GLY A 136 -0.70 -18.64 14.81
N TYR A 137 0.23 -17.87 14.24
CA TYR A 137 0.85 -16.73 14.92
C TYR A 137 -0.10 -15.53 15.02
N ILE A 138 -1.09 -15.45 14.14
CA ILE A 138 -2.02 -14.33 14.04
C ILE A 138 -3.44 -14.78 14.35
N THR A 139 -4.22 -13.89 14.98
CA THR A 139 -5.64 -14.15 15.23
C THR A 139 -6.45 -14.16 13.94
N VAL A 140 -7.65 -14.76 13.96
CA VAL A 140 -8.60 -14.70 12.84
C VAL A 140 -8.90 -13.25 12.43
N GLN A 141 -9.06 -12.34 13.41
CA GLN A 141 -9.29 -10.93 13.15
C GLN A 141 -8.14 -10.28 12.36
N LEU A 142 -6.89 -10.55 12.75
CA LEU A 142 -5.73 -10.04 12.01
C LEU A 142 -5.62 -10.72 10.64
N GLY A 143 -5.85 -12.03 10.56
CA GLY A 143 -5.87 -12.79 9.31
C GLY A 143 -6.84 -12.22 8.27
N LEU A 144 -8.10 -11.99 8.65
CA LEU A 144 -9.11 -11.40 7.76
C LEU A 144 -8.72 -9.99 7.28
N ARG A 145 -8.16 -9.17 8.18
CA ARG A 145 -7.68 -7.82 7.83
C ARG A 145 -6.55 -7.90 6.80
N LEU A 146 -5.57 -8.77 7.01
CA LEU A 146 -4.43 -8.95 6.11
C LEU A 146 -4.87 -9.53 4.76
N SER A 147 -5.84 -10.46 4.75
CA SER A 147 -6.45 -10.95 3.50
C SER A 147 -7.12 -9.82 2.72
N GLY A 148 -7.85 -8.93 3.39
CA GLY A 148 -8.45 -7.76 2.75
C GLY A 148 -7.41 -6.81 2.15
N LEU A 149 -6.33 -6.51 2.89
CA LEU A 149 -5.22 -5.70 2.37
C LEU A 149 -4.51 -6.36 1.20
N PHE A 150 -4.33 -7.69 1.24
CA PHE A 150 -3.76 -8.44 0.14
C PHE A 150 -4.64 -8.40 -1.11
N ALA A 151 -5.96 -8.55 -0.95
CA ALA A 151 -6.91 -8.44 -2.05
C ALA A 151 -6.91 -7.03 -2.66
N LEU A 152 -6.85 -5.98 -1.84
CA LEU A 152 -6.69 -4.60 -2.32
C LEU A 152 -5.36 -4.41 -3.07
N GLY A 153 -4.27 -5.00 -2.57
CA GLY A 153 -2.97 -5.01 -3.25
C GLY A 153 -2.99 -5.72 -4.59
N ALA A 154 -3.64 -6.88 -4.70
CA ALA A 154 -3.86 -7.55 -5.99
C ALA A 154 -4.73 -6.67 -6.93
N GLY A 155 -5.74 -6.01 -6.36
CA GLY A 155 -6.55 -5.01 -7.05
C GLY A 155 -5.76 -3.83 -7.62
N GLN A 156 -4.67 -3.41 -6.97
CA GLN A 156 -3.77 -2.39 -7.52
C GLN A 156 -3.20 -2.78 -8.88
N GLY A 157 -2.78 -4.03 -9.04
CA GLY A 157 -2.28 -4.53 -10.32
C GLY A 157 -3.33 -4.41 -11.43
N MET A 158 -4.60 -4.70 -11.10
CA MET A 158 -5.72 -4.57 -12.04
C MET A 158 -6.00 -3.11 -12.40
N ILE A 159 -6.01 -2.20 -11.42
CA ILE A 159 -6.21 -0.76 -11.66
C ILE A 159 -5.04 -0.20 -12.51
N GLY A 160 -3.80 -0.59 -12.21
CA GLY A 160 -2.63 -0.17 -12.98
C GLY A 160 -2.68 -0.66 -14.43
N TRP A 161 -3.08 -1.91 -14.66
CA TRP A 161 -3.33 -2.42 -16.01
C TRP A 161 -4.42 -1.62 -16.75
N TRP A 162 -5.53 -1.32 -16.07
CA TRP A 162 -6.63 -0.53 -16.62
C TRP A 162 -6.20 0.89 -17.00
N MET A 163 -5.28 1.51 -16.25
CA MET A 163 -4.67 2.79 -16.60
C MET A 163 -3.85 2.73 -17.88
N VAL A 164 -2.96 1.73 -18.01
CA VAL A 164 -2.10 1.57 -19.20
C VAL A 164 -2.94 1.28 -20.43
N LYS A 165 -3.90 0.34 -20.32
CA LYS A 165 -4.78 -0.03 -21.43
C LYS A 165 -5.54 1.19 -21.98
N SER A 166 -6.09 2.06 -21.12
CA SER A 166 -6.69 3.31 -21.63
C SER A 166 -5.73 4.16 -22.43
N GLY A 167 -4.51 4.34 -21.94
CA GLY A 167 -3.59 5.31 -22.50
C GLY A 167 -3.20 4.99 -23.94
N LEU A 168 -3.37 3.74 -24.35
CA LEU A 168 -3.08 3.24 -25.69
C LEU A 168 -4.30 3.25 -26.63
N GLU A 169 -5.53 3.35 -26.10
CA GLU A 169 -6.78 3.27 -26.89
C GLU A 169 -7.24 4.63 -27.45
N TYR A 170 -6.80 5.76 -26.90
CA TYR A 170 -7.32 7.09 -27.26
C TYR A 170 -6.46 7.88 -28.27
N ALA A 171 -7.11 8.82 -28.95
CA ALA A 171 -6.48 9.79 -29.86
C ALA A 171 -5.58 10.83 -29.15
N GLU A 172 -5.57 10.87 -27.82
CA GLU A 172 -4.55 11.56 -27.04
C GLU A 172 -3.97 10.53 -26.06
N PRO A 173 -2.68 10.17 -26.18
CA PRO A 173 -2.04 9.21 -25.28
C PRO A 173 -1.85 9.85 -23.90
N ARG A 174 -2.87 9.72 -23.05
CA ARG A 174 -2.80 10.12 -21.65
C ARG A 174 -3.61 9.18 -20.78
N VAL A 175 -3.08 8.91 -19.60
CA VAL A 175 -3.84 8.19 -18.58
C VAL A 175 -4.92 9.14 -18.05
N SER A 176 -6.18 8.68 -18.06
CA SER A 176 -7.29 9.47 -17.53
C SER A 176 -7.03 9.88 -16.07
N PRO A 177 -7.23 11.17 -15.71
CA PRO A 177 -7.01 11.66 -14.34
C PRO A 177 -7.79 10.86 -13.29
N TYR A 178 -8.99 10.40 -13.64
CA TYR A 178 -9.82 9.58 -12.76
C TYR A 178 -9.20 8.21 -12.45
N ARG A 179 -8.54 7.58 -13.43
CA ARG A 179 -7.89 6.27 -13.25
C ARG A 179 -6.62 6.40 -12.42
N LEU A 180 -5.83 7.44 -12.69
CA LEU A 180 -4.65 7.78 -11.87
C LEU A 180 -5.06 8.11 -10.42
N ALA A 181 -6.11 8.91 -10.24
CA ALA A 181 -6.63 9.23 -8.92
C ALA A 181 -7.12 7.99 -8.18
N ALA A 182 -7.87 7.10 -8.85
CA ALA A 182 -8.30 5.84 -8.26
C ALA A 182 -7.11 4.99 -7.82
N HIS A 183 -6.09 4.83 -8.66
CA HIS A 183 -4.88 4.04 -8.36
C HIS A 183 -4.10 4.62 -7.18
N LEU A 184 -3.78 5.91 -7.23
CA LEU A 184 -3.00 6.55 -6.16
C LEU A 184 -3.76 6.55 -4.83
N THR A 185 -5.06 6.84 -4.84
CA THR A 185 -5.90 6.83 -3.63
C THR A 185 -5.94 5.45 -2.98
N SER A 186 -6.09 4.40 -3.79
CA SER A 186 -6.12 3.03 -3.28
C SER A 186 -4.74 2.55 -2.81
N ALA A 187 -3.64 2.99 -3.44
CA ALA A 187 -2.28 2.79 -2.93
C ALA A 187 -2.09 3.43 -1.54
N PHE A 188 -2.58 4.66 -1.34
CA PHE A 188 -2.57 5.32 -0.03
C PHE A 188 -3.43 4.60 1.02
N ALA A 189 -4.59 4.07 0.62
CA ALA A 189 -5.44 3.29 1.51
C ALA A 189 -4.74 2.01 1.98
N ILE A 190 -4.06 1.30 1.09
CA ILE A 190 -3.27 0.10 1.41
C ILE A 190 -2.10 0.46 2.32
N TYR A 191 -1.34 1.50 1.98
CA TYR A 191 -0.23 2.02 2.78
C TYR A 191 -0.70 2.30 4.22
N THR A 192 -1.76 3.08 4.36
CA THR A 192 -2.35 3.46 5.64
C THR A 192 -2.83 2.24 6.41
N GLY A 193 -3.53 1.31 5.74
CA GLY A 193 -4.03 0.08 6.36
C GLY A 193 -2.92 -0.83 6.87
N LEU A 194 -1.83 -0.98 6.12
CA LEU A 194 -0.64 -1.74 6.54
C LEU A 194 0.05 -1.09 7.73
N PHE A 195 0.31 0.22 7.64
CA PHE A 195 0.97 0.98 8.68
C PHE A 195 0.16 0.98 9.98
N TRP A 196 -1.15 1.22 9.88
CA TRP A 196 -2.10 1.11 10.98
C TRP A 196 -2.06 -0.27 11.63
N THR A 197 -2.04 -1.32 10.82
CA THR A 197 -2.02 -2.70 11.30
C THR A 197 -0.68 -3.02 11.99
N ALA A 198 0.44 -2.53 11.46
CA ALA A 198 1.76 -2.68 12.07
C ALA A 198 1.80 -2.07 13.48
N LEU A 199 1.34 -0.81 13.61
CA LEU A 199 1.25 -0.12 14.91
C LEU A 199 0.33 -0.87 15.87
N SER A 200 -0.80 -1.38 15.38
CA SER A 200 -1.75 -2.17 16.19
C SER A 200 -1.16 -3.48 16.71
N VAL A 201 -0.20 -4.07 15.99
CA VAL A 201 0.49 -5.30 16.40
C VAL A 201 1.58 -4.98 17.43
N VAL A 202 2.35 -3.92 17.22
CA VAL A 202 3.51 -3.57 18.08
C VAL A 202 3.07 -2.85 19.36
N MET A 203 1.97 -2.10 19.31
CA MET A 203 1.40 -1.35 20.44
C MET A 203 -0.04 -1.81 20.71
N PRO A 204 -0.23 -2.96 21.40
CA PRO A 204 -1.57 -3.47 21.71
C PRO A 204 -2.27 -2.60 22.76
N GLU A 205 -3.61 -2.57 22.69
CA GLU A 205 -4.44 -1.73 23.57
C GLU A 205 -4.32 -2.20 25.04
N PRO A 206 -4.12 -1.28 26.00
CA PRO A 206 -4.20 -1.61 27.42
C PRO A 206 -5.63 -2.05 27.79
N PRO A 207 -5.80 -2.83 28.87
CA PRO A 207 -7.12 -3.19 29.39
C PRO A 207 -7.96 -1.92 29.62
N ALA A 208 -9.25 -1.98 29.31
CA ALA A 208 -10.13 -0.82 29.26
C ALA A 208 -10.54 -0.37 30.67
N GLU A 209 -9.62 0.18 31.47
CA GLU A 209 -9.92 0.70 32.80
C GLU A 209 -9.42 2.16 32.96
N SER A 210 -10.21 3.12 32.48
CA SER A 210 -10.49 4.37 33.19
C SER A 210 -11.46 5.27 32.40
N VAL A 211 -12.58 5.63 33.05
CA VAL A 211 -13.66 6.46 32.49
C VAL A 211 -13.19 7.89 32.13
N THR A 212 -12.10 8.36 32.73
CA THR A 212 -11.43 9.63 32.40
C THR A 212 -10.73 9.62 31.05
N TRP A 213 -10.30 8.44 30.59
CA TRP A 213 -9.58 8.23 29.32
C TRP A 213 -10.51 8.27 28.11
N VAL A 214 -11.71 7.71 28.24
CA VAL A 214 -12.73 7.65 27.18
C VAL A 214 -13.16 9.05 26.70
N ARG A 215 -13.19 10.06 27.59
CA ARG A 215 -13.51 11.46 27.24
C ARG A 215 -12.36 12.19 26.55
N GLY A 216 -11.10 11.90 26.92
CA GLY A 216 -9.90 12.41 26.25
C GLY A 216 -9.80 11.84 24.83
N ALA A 217 -9.84 10.52 24.70
CA ALA A 217 -9.89 9.78 23.43
C ALA A 217 -10.96 10.31 22.47
N ALA A 218 -12.17 10.58 22.97
CA ALA A 218 -13.28 11.09 22.17
C ALA A 218 -13.03 12.50 21.62
N LYS A 219 -12.44 13.41 22.41
CA LYS A 219 -12.15 14.79 22.00
C LYS A 219 -11.04 14.84 20.96
N VAL A 220 -10.04 13.98 21.10
CA VAL A 220 -8.92 13.90 20.17
C VAL A 220 -9.32 13.13 18.89
N LYS A 221 -10.12 12.05 18.98
CA LYS A 221 -10.79 11.42 17.80
C LYS A 221 -11.61 12.41 16.98
N ARG A 222 -12.33 13.31 17.65
CA ARG A 222 -13.14 14.35 17.01
C ARG A 222 -12.31 15.36 16.22
N LEU A 223 -11.03 15.52 16.53
CA LEU A 223 -10.06 16.34 15.79
C LEU A 223 -9.26 15.52 14.76
N ALA A 224 -8.92 14.26 15.08
CA ALA A 224 -8.22 13.36 14.17
C ALA A 224 -9.03 13.00 12.93
N LEU A 225 -10.33 12.72 13.06
CA LEU A 225 -11.17 12.39 11.92
C LEU A 225 -11.23 13.50 10.85
N PRO A 226 -11.52 14.78 11.19
CA PRO A 226 -11.51 15.86 10.21
C PRO A 226 -10.10 16.14 9.65
N VAL A 227 -9.05 16.03 10.47
CA VAL A 227 -7.66 16.23 10.00
C VAL A 227 -7.23 15.12 9.03
N GLY A 228 -7.56 13.87 9.33
CA GLY A 228 -7.34 12.74 8.42
C GLY A 228 -8.18 12.85 7.15
N LEU A 229 -9.41 13.36 7.25
CA LEU A 229 -10.25 13.65 6.09
C LEU A 229 -9.63 14.74 5.21
N ILE A 230 -9.13 15.85 5.78
CA ILE A 230 -8.45 16.93 5.04
C ILE A 230 -7.20 16.40 4.34
N VAL A 231 -6.41 15.57 5.01
CA VAL A 231 -5.23 14.94 4.40
C VAL A 231 -5.61 13.96 3.30
N GLY A 232 -6.67 13.17 3.48
CA GLY A 232 -7.22 12.31 2.45
C GLY A 232 -7.69 13.11 1.23
N ILE A 233 -8.42 14.21 1.44
CA ILE A 233 -8.84 15.13 0.39
C ILE A 233 -7.62 15.72 -0.31
N THR A 234 -6.60 16.15 0.42
CA THR A 234 -5.38 16.72 -0.15
C THR A 234 -4.61 15.69 -1.01
N ALA A 235 -4.51 14.45 -0.55
CA ALA A 235 -3.88 13.37 -1.33
C ALA A 235 -4.67 13.06 -2.61
N VAL A 236 -6.00 12.99 -2.52
CA VAL A 236 -6.89 12.79 -3.67
C VAL A 236 -6.81 13.95 -4.65
N SER A 237 -6.88 15.20 -4.17
CA SER A 237 -6.72 16.41 -4.98
C SER A 237 -5.36 16.44 -5.67
N GLY A 238 -4.28 16.09 -4.97
CA GLY A 238 -2.95 15.94 -5.56
C GLY A 238 -2.91 14.90 -6.69
N ALA A 239 -3.65 13.80 -6.56
CA ALA A 239 -3.78 12.77 -7.59
C ALA A 239 -4.47 13.30 -8.86
N PHE A 240 -5.53 14.10 -8.70
CA PHE A 240 -6.22 14.75 -9.82
C PHE A 240 -5.34 15.80 -10.51
N VAL A 241 -4.61 16.60 -9.73
CA VAL A 241 -3.66 17.61 -10.22
C VAL A 241 -2.52 16.97 -11.02
N ALA A 242 -1.93 15.89 -10.52
CA ALA A 242 -0.92 15.11 -11.24
C ALA A 242 -1.49 14.43 -12.50
N GLY A 243 -2.76 14.05 -12.47
CA GLY A 243 -3.47 13.52 -13.64
C GLY A 243 -3.67 14.55 -14.75
N ASN A 244 -3.77 15.83 -14.40
CA ASN A 244 -3.99 16.94 -15.33
C ASN A 244 -2.69 17.66 -15.74
N ASP A 245 -1.52 17.05 -15.53
CA ASP A 245 -0.18 17.60 -15.82
C ASP A 245 0.15 18.94 -15.12
N ALA A 246 -0.52 19.26 -14.02
CA ALA A 246 -0.31 20.49 -13.25
C ALA A 246 0.58 20.23 -12.01
N VAL A 247 1.75 19.62 -12.14
CA VAL A 247 2.57 19.29 -10.96
C VAL A 247 3.43 20.48 -10.51
N SER A 248 3.35 20.81 -9.21
CA SER A 248 4.34 21.65 -8.50
C SER A 248 5.19 20.78 -7.57
N ASP A 249 6.42 21.22 -7.27
CA ASP A 249 7.52 20.51 -6.61
C ASP A 249 7.29 20.05 -5.15
N LYS A 250 6.04 19.93 -4.67
CA LYS A 250 5.71 19.71 -3.24
C LYS A 250 5.33 18.28 -2.84
N LEU A 251 5.41 17.31 -3.76
CA LEU A 251 4.98 15.93 -3.53
C LEU A 251 5.69 15.23 -2.35
N ALA A 252 7.01 15.38 -2.22
CA ALA A 252 7.79 14.74 -1.15
C ALA A 252 7.44 15.30 0.25
N SER A 253 7.18 16.61 0.33
CA SER A 253 6.74 17.26 1.58
C SER A 253 5.35 16.77 1.96
N ILE A 254 4.40 16.70 1.02
CA ILE A 254 3.04 16.20 1.27
C ILE A 254 3.07 14.75 1.78
N LEU A 255 3.92 13.90 1.20
CA LEU A 255 4.09 12.51 1.62
C LEU A 255 4.61 12.37 3.05
N LEU A 256 5.59 13.19 3.46
CA LEU A 256 6.11 13.18 4.82
C LEU A 256 5.06 13.68 5.83
N HIS A 257 4.29 14.70 5.48
CA HIS A 257 3.19 15.18 6.32
C HIS A 257 2.09 14.14 6.47
N ILE A 258 1.72 13.42 5.40
CA ILE A 258 0.77 12.30 5.47
C ILE A 258 1.29 11.24 6.45
N LEU A 259 2.56 10.87 6.37
CA LEU A 259 3.17 9.87 7.25
C LEU A 259 3.06 10.23 8.74
N LEU A 260 3.49 11.44 9.07
CA LEU A 260 3.47 11.97 10.44
C LEU A 260 2.04 12.10 10.97
N LEU A 261 1.13 12.53 10.10
CA LEU A 261 -0.26 12.75 10.44
C LEU A 261 -1.02 11.43 10.61
N LEU A 262 -0.66 10.38 9.86
CA LEU A 262 -1.17 9.02 10.08
C LEU A 262 -0.63 8.40 11.38
N CYS A 263 0.65 8.62 11.71
CA CYS A 263 1.21 8.22 13.02
C CYS A 263 0.44 8.90 14.16
N TRP A 264 0.22 10.21 14.03
CA TRP A 264 -0.51 11.00 15.00
C TRP A 264 -1.98 10.58 15.07
N LEU A 265 -2.68 10.43 13.94
CA LEU A 265 -4.07 9.95 13.90
C LEU A 265 -4.22 8.59 14.58
N TRP A 266 -3.30 7.68 14.29
CA TRP A 266 -3.29 6.35 14.91
C TRP A 266 -3.12 6.45 16.41
N TYR A 267 -2.12 7.21 16.87
CA TYR A 267 -1.86 7.44 18.28
C TYR A 267 -3.09 8.04 18.97
N VAL A 268 -3.76 8.98 18.31
CA VAL A 268 -4.93 9.70 18.81
C VAL A 268 -6.21 8.85 18.84
N ILE A 269 -6.46 8.02 17.83
CA ILE A 269 -7.68 7.20 17.73
C ILE A 269 -7.59 5.96 18.63
N ARG A 270 -6.37 5.49 18.90
CA ARG A 270 -6.09 4.35 19.79
C ARG A 270 -5.82 4.78 21.22
N LYS A 271 -5.47 6.05 21.44
CA LYS A 271 -5.56 6.69 22.75
C LYS A 271 -6.87 7.43 22.99
#